data_AF-A0A843L1N1-F1
#
_entry.id   AF-A0A843L1N1-F1
#
_cell.length_a   1.000
_cell.length_b   1.000
_cell.length_c   1.000
_cell.angle_alpha   90.00
_cell.angle_beta   90.00
_cell.angle_gamma   90.00
#
_symmetry.space_group_name_H-M   'P 1'
#
loop_
_entity.id
_entity.type
_entity.pdbx_description
1 polymer ?
#
loop_
_entity_poly.entity_id
_entity_poly.type
_entity_poly.pdbx_seq_one_letter_code
_entity_poly.pdbx_strand_id
1 'polypeptide(L)'
;RRVTREDVMCVASGVNSPVLAARTAALSPGERSFLYHLAERSLAGDDMMAGAVYEEMQDYVAAGKTTCHNRLQRLADAGIIDLISTGKGHEVLLRYPPGEIFAACAGDLVPPK
;
A
#
# COMPACT_ATOMS: atom_id res chain seq x y z
N ARG A 1 -17.37 -24.43 15.43
CA ARG A 1 -17.19 -23.46 14.31
C ARG A 1 -15.75 -22.96 14.39
N ARG A 2 -14.90 -23.29 13.41
CA ARG A 2 -13.51 -22.82 13.34
C ARG A 2 -13.52 -21.53 12.53
N VAL A 3 -13.06 -20.45 13.12
CA VAL A 3 -12.89 -19.15 12.45
C VAL A 3 -11.57 -19.22 11.69
N THR A 4 -11.58 -19.04 10.37
CA THR A 4 -10.36 -18.97 9.55
C THR A 4 -9.79 -17.56 9.53
N ARG A 5 -8.52 -17.42 9.13
CA ARG A 5 -7.88 -16.11 8.95
C ARG A 5 -8.66 -15.25 7.94
N GLU A 6 -9.22 -15.89 6.92
CA GLU A 6 -10.09 -15.28 5.91
C GLU A 6 -11.41 -14.76 6.52
N ASP A 7 -12.01 -15.51 7.46
CA ASP A 7 -13.21 -15.04 8.18
C ASP A 7 -12.90 -13.80 9.04
N VAL A 8 -11.71 -13.73 9.65
CA VAL A 8 -11.27 -12.56 10.42
C VAL A 8 -10.96 -11.36 9.51
N MET A 9 -10.36 -11.60 8.34
CA MET A 9 -10.05 -10.57 7.34
C MET A 9 -11.32 -10.03 6.67
N CYS A 10 -12.31 -10.89 6.42
CA CYS A 10 -13.59 -10.50 5.82
C CYS A 10 -14.38 -9.56 6.75
N VAL A 11 -14.36 -9.80 8.07
CA VAL A 11 -15.03 -8.94 9.05
C VAL A 11 -14.37 -7.58 9.23
N ALA A 12 -13.06 -7.44 8.97
CA ALA A 12 -12.36 -6.15 9.04
C ALA A 12 -12.72 -5.20 7.87
N SER A 13 -13.06 -5.75 6.69
CA SER A 13 -13.34 -4.99 5.46
C SER A 13 -14.50 -3.99 5.52
N GLY A 14 -15.29 -3.98 6.60
CA GLY A 14 -16.40 -3.06 6.82
C GLY A 14 -16.06 -1.84 7.71
N VAL A 15 -14.88 -1.79 8.31
CA VAL A 15 -14.47 -0.69 9.20
C VAL A 15 -13.34 0.08 8.54
N ASN A 16 -13.67 1.19 7.87
CA ASN A 16 -12.67 2.16 7.42
C ASN A 16 -11.82 2.57 8.63
N SER A 17 -10.56 2.13 8.68
CA SER A 17 -9.65 2.44 9.77
C SER A 17 -9.41 3.95 9.81
N PRO A 18 -9.86 4.68 10.86
CA PRO A 18 -9.62 6.12 10.95
C PRO A 18 -8.12 6.46 10.99
N VAL A 19 -7.32 5.52 11.51
CA VAL A 19 -5.87 5.61 11.54
C VAL A 19 -5.28 5.52 10.13
N LEU A 20 -5.77 4.61 9.29
CA LEU A 20 -5.34 4.51 7.89
C LEU A 20 -5.70 5.80 7.13
N ALA A 21 -6.93 6.30 7.28
CA ALA A 21 -7.37 7.53 6.65
C ALA A 21 -6.51 8.74 7.03
N ALA A 22 -6.18 8.89 8.32
CA ALA A 22 -5.28 9.96 8.78
C ALA A 22 -3.86 9.82 8.20
N ARG A 23 -3.35 8.59 8.08
CA ARG A 23 -2.04 8.31 7.50
C ARG A 23 -2.01 8.57 5.99
N THR A 24 -3.05 8.18 5.24
CA THR A 24 -3.14 8.43 3.79
C THR A 24 -3.36 9.91 3.46
N ALA A 25 -4.06 10.65 4.33
CA ALA A 25 -4.22 12.11 4.21
C ALA A 25 -2.88 12.86 4.38
N ALA A 26 -1.95 12.32 5.16
CA ALA A 26 -0.61 12.89 5.37
C ALA A 26 0.39 12.55 4.24
N LEU A 27 0.00 11.70 3.28
CA LEU A 27 0.80 11.39 2.09
C LEU A 27 0.60 12.43 1.01
N SER A 28 1.66 12.73 0.27
CA SER A 28 1.57 13.48 -0.99
C SER A 28 0.76 12.71 -2.04
N PRO A 29 0.21 13.38 -3.07
CA PRO A 29 -0.52 12.70 -4.14
C PRO A 29 0.30 11.57 -4.80
N GLY A 30 1.60 11.79 -5.02
CA GLY A 30 2.48 10.78 -5.61
C GLY A 30 2.74 9.57 -4.71
N GLU A 31 2.83 9.76 -3.39
CA GLU A 31 2.95 8.67 -2.41
C GLU A 31 1.65 7.88 -2.29
N ARG A 32 0.50 8.57 -2.37
CA ARG A 32 -0.82 7.94 -2.34
C ARG A 32 -1.10 7.13 -3.59
N SER A 33 -0.79 7.66 -4.77
CA SER A 33 -0.86 6.89 -6.03
C SER A 33 0.07 5.67 -6.00
N PHE A 34 1.27 5.82 -5.44
CA PHE A 34 2.20 4.71 -5.27
C PHE A 34 1.65 3.63 -4.32
N LEU A 35 1.06 4.02 -3.19
CA LEU A 35 0.38 3.11 -2.26
C LEU A 35 -0.81 2.39 -2.92
N TYR A 36 -1.60 3.10 -3.74
CA TYR A 36 -2.73 2.52 -4.46
C TYR A 36 -2.27 1.41 -5.41
N HIS A 37 -1.24 1.65 -6.21
CA HIS A 37 -0.69 0.64 -7.12
C HIS A 37 -0.04 -0.55 -6.39
N LEU A 38 0.58 -0.33 -5.22
CA LEU A 38 1.03 -1.45 -4.36
C LEU A 38 -0.13 -2.34 -3.91
N ALA A 39 -1.28 -1.74 -3.58
CA ALA A 39 -2.48 -2.48 -3.22
C ALA A 39 -3.07 -3.25 -4.41
N GLU A 40 -3.04 -2.70 -5.63
CA GLU A 40 -3.44 -3.41 -6.85
C GLU A 40 -2.58 -4.65 -7.09
N ARG A 41 -1.25 -4.52 -7.02
CA ARG A 41 -0.30 -5.64 -7.17
C ARG A 41 -0.53 -6.72 -6.12
N SER A 42 -0.68 -6.31 -4.86
CA SER A 42 -0.98 -7.25 -3.77
C SER A 42 -2.30 -7.98 -3.99
N LEU A 43 -3.31 -7.33 -4.58
CA LEU A 43 -4.58 -7.97 -4.92
C LEU A 43 -4.46 -8.94 -6.11
N ALA A 44 -3.66 -8.59 -7.12
CA ALA A 44 -3.37 -9.44 -8.26
C ALA A 44 -2.52 -10.67 -7.89
N GLY A 45 -1.87 -10.65 -6.73
CA GLY A 45 -0.94 -11.70 -6.29
C GLY A 45 0.43 -11.57 -6.96
N ASP A 46 0.79 -10.38 -7.41
CA ASP A 46 2.06 -10.09 -8.07
C ASP A 46 3.23 -10.14 -7.09
N ASP A 47 4.46 -10.16 -7.64
CA ASP A 47 5.67 -10.12 -6.84
C ASP A 47 5.76 -8.78 -6.06
N MET A 48 5.80 -8.91 -4.73
CA MET A 48 5.89 -7.83 -3.76
C MET A 48 7.32 -7.59 -3.26
N MET A 49 8.33 -8.20 -3.89
CA MET A 49 9.71 -7.82 -3.68
C MET A 49 9.96 -6.38 -4.13
N ALA A 50 10.64 -5.58 -3.30
CA ALA A 50 10.93 -4.18 -3.56
C ALA A 50 11.66 -3.95 -4.91
N GLY A 51 12.42 -4.95 -5.37
CA GLY A 51 13.03 -4.95 -6.70
C GLY A 51 12.00 -5.03 -7.83
N ALA A 52 11.06 -5.98 -7.74
CA ALA A 52 9.98 -6.14 -8.72
C ALA A 52 9.00 -4.95 -8.70
N VAL A 53 8.68 -4.44 -7.51
CA VAL A 53 7.92 -3.20 -7.32
C VAL A 53 8.61 -2.03 -8.02
N TYR A 54 9.93 -1.90 -7.87
CA TYR A 54 10.69 -0.86 -8.55
C TYR A 54 10.66 -1.01 -10.07
N GLU A 55 10.91 -2.22 -10.60
CA GLU A 55 10.97 -2.47 -12.04
C GLU A 55 9.65 -2.14 -12.74
N GLU A 56 8.51 -2.40 -12.09
CA GLU A 56 7.21 -2.03 -12.66
C GLU A 56 6.92 -0.53 -12.53
N MET A 57 7.26 0.05 -11.39
CA MET A 57 6.86 1.41 -11.06
C MET A 57 7.82 2.47 -11.58
N GLN A 58 9.00 2.09 -12.09
CA GLN A 58 9.97 3.02 -12.66
C GLN A 58 9.42 3.77 -13.89
N ASP A 59 8.46 3.18 -14.61
CA ASP A 59 7.82 3.84 -15.76
C ASP A 59 6.72 4.81 -15.32
N TYR A 60 6.07 4.53 -14.18
CA TYR A 60 5.01 5.37 -13.58
C TYR A 60 5.56 6.55 -12.80
N VAL A 61 6.68 6.33 -12.12
CA VAL A 61 7.38 7.37 -11.40
C VAL A 61 8.49 7.81 -12.33
N ALA A 62 8.30 8.92 -13.05
CA ALA A 62 9.36 9.57 -13.85
C ALA A 62 10.59 10.03 -13.02
N ALA A 63 10.74 9.52 -11.80
CA ALA A 63 11.81 9.78 -10.87
C ALA A 63 12.52 8.46 -10.56
N GLY A 64 13.83 8.43 -10.76
CA GLY A 64 14.64 7.20 -10.73
C GLY A 64 14.66 6.44 -9.40
N LYS A 65 15.44 5.35 -9.36
CA LYS A 65 15.58 4.36 -8.27
C LYS A 65 15.52 4.88 -6.83
N THR A 66 16.11 6.03 -6.56
CA THR A 66 16.11 6.67 -5.23
C THR A 66 14.70 7.09 -4.78
N THR A 67 13.83 7.47 -5.72
CA THR A 67 12.46 7.92 -5.40
C THR A 67 11.56 6.77 -5.00
N CYS A 68 11.67 5.60 -5.65
CA CYS A 68 10.92 4.42 -5.26
C CYS A 68 11.31 3.95 -3.85
N HIS A 69 12.62 3.89 -3.56
CA HIS A 69 13.10 3.55 -2.22
C HIS A 69 12.60 4.55 -1.16
N ASN A 70 12.70 5.85 -1.41
CA ASN A 70 12.22 6.87 -0.49
C ASN A 70 10.70 6.77 -0.24
N ARG A 71 9.91 6.45 -1.28
CA ARG A 71 8.46 6.25 -1.14
C ARG A 71 8.13 5.01 -0.32
N LEU A 72 8.82 3.89 -0.56
CA LEU A 72 8.67 2.69 0.27
C LEU A 72 9.05 2.97 1.73
N GLN A 73 10.17 3.65 1.97
CA GLN A 73 10.56 4.04 3.32
C GLN A 73 9.51 4.95 3.97
N ARG A 74 8.99 5.92 3.23
CA ARG A 74 7.95 6.83 3.72
C ARG A 74 6.67 6.09 4.13
N LEU A 75 6.24 5.11 3.34
CA LEU A 75 5.07 4.29 3.66
C LEU A 75 5.32 3.38 4.88
N ALA A 76 6.55 2.88 5.04
CA ALA A 76 6.95 2.10 6.21
C ALA A 76 6.98 2.95 7.47
N ASP A 77 7.54 4.17 7.39
CA ASP A 77 7.56 5.15 8.49
C ASP A 77 6.14 5.58 8.88
N ALA A 78 5.23 5.70 7.91
CA ALA A 78 3.82 5.93 8.16
C ALA A 78 3.10 4.73 8.78
N GLY A 79 3.76 3.56 8.87
CA GLY A 79 3.21 2.32 9.40
C GLY A 79 2.06 1.77 8.56
N ILE A 80 2.09 2.03 7.24
CA ILE A 80 1.11 1.51 6.27
C ILE A 80 1.61 0.19 5.67
N ILE A 81 2.93 0.06 5.51
CA ILE A 81 3.59 -1.16 5.04
C ILE A 81 4.67 -1.59 6.04
N ASP A 82 5.12 -2.83 5.89
CA ASP A 82 6.36 -3.34 6.45
C ASP A 82 7.34 -3.65 5.32
N LEU A 83 8.62 -3.36 5.56
CA LEU A 83 9.73 -3.78 4.71
C LEU A 83 10.48 -4.91 5.42
N ILE A 84 10.29 -6.13 4.93
CA ILE A 84 10.88 -7.33 5.53
C ILE A 84 12.19 -7.64 4.80
N SER A 85 13.32 -7.57 5.51
CA SER A 85 14.61 -7.96 4.92
C SER A 85 14.63 -9.46 4.64
N THR A 86 14.94 -9.82 3.41
CA THR A 86 15.14 -11.20 2.95
C THR A 86 16.58 -11.36 2.45
N GLY A 87 17.03 -12.60 2.24
CA GLY A 87 18.35 -12.87 1.64
C GLY A 87 18.51 -12.35 0.21
N LYS A 88 17.45 -11.84 -0.42
CA LYS A 88 17.42 -11.37 -1.82
C LYS A 88 17.01 -9.89 -1.96
N GLY A 89 16.76 -9.18 -0.86
CA GLY A 89 16.28 -7.80 -0.88
C GLY A 89 15.28 -7.52 0.23
N HIS A 90 14.31 -6.64 -0.02
CA HIS A 90 13.21 -6.39 0.90
C HIS A 90 11.90 -6.84 0.27
N GLU A 91 11.07 -7.54 1.03
CA GLU A 91 9.68 -7.84 0.67
C GLU A 91 8.77 -6.74 1.26
N VAL A 92 7.80 -6.29 0.47
CA VAL A 92 6.82 -5.28 0.86
C VAL A 92 5.55 -5.98 1.35
N LEU A 93 5.22 -5.79 2.62
CA LEU A 93 3.98 -6.31 3.21
C LEU A 93 3.01 -5.17 3.53
N LEU A 94 1.78 -5.23 3.01
CA LEU A 94 0.74 -4.29 3.37
C LEU A 94 0.20 -4.62 4.77
N ARG A 95 0.11 -3.62 5.66
CA ARG A 95 -0.50 -3.79 6.99
C ARG A 95 -2.03 -3.73 6.97
N TYR A 96 -2.58 -3.26 5.86
CA TYR A 96 -4.02 -3.11 5.63
C TYR A 96 -4.40 -3.89 4.38
N PRO A 97 -5.62 -4.45 4.32
CA PRO A 97 -6.08 -5.13 3.12
C PRO A 97 -6.19 -4.13 1.95
N PRO A 98 -5.97 -4.56 0.69
CA PRO A 98 -6.04 -3.69 -0.48
C PRO A 98 -7.34 -2.87 -0.55
N GLY A 99 -8.48 -3.48 -0.21
CA GLY A 99 -9.79 -2.81 -0.20
C GLY A 99 -9.85 -1.59 0.74
N GLU A 100 -9.28 -1.68 1.94
CA GLU A 100 -9.22 -0.54 2.86
C GLU A 100 -8.27 0.55 2.36
N ILE A 101 -7.16 0.16 1.72
CA ILE A 101 -6.22 1.09 1.10
C ILE A 101 -6.90 1.85 -0.05
N PHE A 102 -7.64 1.16 -0.92
CA PHE A 102 -8.38 1.81 -2.01
C PHE A 102 -9.39 2.82 -1.47
N ALA A 103 -10.17 2.45 -0.45
CA ALA A 103 -11.12 3.35 0.19
C ALA A 103 -10.43 4.57 0.82
N ALA A 104 -9.31 4.36 1.52
CA ALA A 104 -8.55 5.43 2.18
C ALA A 104 -7.82 6.35 1.19
N CYS A 105 -7.45 5.84 0.01
CA CYS A 105 -6.88 6.64 -1.07
C CYS A 105 -7.95 7.43 -1.84
N ALA A 106 -9.16 6.89 -1.97
CA ALA A 106 -10.30 7.53 -2.62
C ALA A 106 -10.94 8.66 -1.78
N GLY A 107 -10.72 8.68 -0.46
CA GLY A 107 -11.30 9.66 0.47
C GLY A 107 -10.97 11.15 0.19
N ASP A 108 -10.01 11.42 -0.71
CA ASP A 108 -9.64 12.77 -1.15
C ASP A 108 -10.22 13.15 -2.54
N LEU A 109 -10.97 12.25 -3.20
CA LEU A 109 -11.84 12.65 -4.32
C LEU A 109 -13.06 13.35 -3.72
N VAL A 110 -12.96 14.67 -3.54
CA VAL A 110 -14.15 15.51 -3.41
C VAL A 110 -15.02 15.25 -4.64
N PRO A 111 -16.25 14.71 -4.50
CA PRO A 111 -17.13 14.58 -5.65
C PRO A 111 -17.41 15.98 -6.21
N PRO A 112 -17.25 16.23 -7.52
CA PRO A 112 -17.65 17.50 -8.10
C PRO A 112 -19.14 17.72 -7.84
N LYS A 113 -19.49 18.90 -7.31
CA LYS A 113 -20.86 19.37 -7.15
C LYS A 113 -21.58 19.44 -8.49
#